data_AF-A0A929E7H4-F1
#
_entry.id   AF-A0A929E7H4-F1
#
_cell.length_a   1.000
_cell.length_b   1.000
_cell.length_c   1.000
_cell.angle_alpha   90.00
_cell.angle_beta   90.00
_cell.angle_gamma   90.00
#
_symmetry.space_group_name_H-M   'P 1'
#
loop_
_entity.id
_entity.type
_entity.pdbx_description
1 polymer ?
#
loop_
_entity_poly.entity_id
_entity_poly.type
_entity_poly.pdbx_seq_one_letter_code
_entity_poly.pdbx_strand_id
1 'polypeptide(L)'
;MKLKYFLNYLVVAIFSTFFTIIILLPSSAVLAGQGDSPNAEPGIDDKYCLSCHDTPGLRTSLPSGEELYISVSSITHNTSTHGRLGYACVQCHTDIREYPHREITAETQLEYTWEMNELCQRCHQHNYDAARICG
;
A
#
# COMPACT_ATOMS: atom_id res chain seq x y z
N MET A 1 21.14 -26.00 -45.35
CA MET A 1 19.92 -25.16 -45.29
C MET A 1 18.82 -25.77 -44.40
N LYS A 2 18.51 -27.07 -44.47
CA LYS A 2 17.42 -27.72 -43.71
C LYS A 2 17.56 -27.72 -42.16
N LEU A 3 18.79 -27.68 -41.63
CA LEU A 3 19.05 -27.72 -40.18
C LEU A 3 18.61 -26.44 -39.44
N LYS A 4 18.73 -25.26 -40.08
CA LYS A 4 18.29 -23.98 -39.49
C LYS A 4 16.76 -23.87 -39.40
N TYR A 5 16.05 -24.40 -40.40
CA TYR A 5 14.58 -24.45 -40.39
C TYR A 5 14.05 -25.43 -39.34
N PHE A 6 14.75 -26.56 -39.14
CA PHE A 6 14.42 -27.52 -38.08
C PHE A 6 14.60 -26.92 -36.68
N LEU A 7 15.70 -26.20 -36.46
CA LEU A 7 15.97 -25.52 -35.19
C LEU A 7 14.95 -24.41 -34.89
N ASN A 8 14.60 -23.60 -35.90
CA ASN A 8 13.60 -22.54 -35.75
C ASN A 8 12.20 -23.11 -35.48
N TYR A 9 11.83 -24.23 -36.12
CA TYR A 9 10.56 -24.90 -35.88
C TYR A 9 10.47 -25.47 -34.45
N LEU A 10 11.57 -26.05 -33.96
CA LEU A 10 11.65 -26.56 -32.60
C LEU A 10 11.50 -25.42 -31.56
N VAL A 11 12.15 -24.28 -31.78
CA VAL A 11 12.02 -23.10 -30.91
C VAL A 11 10.58 -22.59 -30.90
N VAL A 12 9.94 -22.40 -32.06
CA VAL A 12 8.55 -21.92 -32.13
C VAL A 12 7.57 -22.90 -31.48
N ALA A 13 7.76 -24.20 -31.66
CA ALA A 13 6.92 -25.21 -31.01
C ALA A 13 7.08 -25.19 -29.48
N ILE A 14 8.30 -25.02 -28.96
CA ILE A 14 8.56 -24.89 -27.52
C ILE A 14 7.91 -23.62 -26.96
N PHE A 15 8.05 -22.47 -27.62
CA PHE A 15 7.41 -21.23 -27.17
C PHE A 15 5.88 -21.29 -27.22
N SER A 16 5.32 -21.88 -28.27
CA SER A 16 3.85 -22.01 -28.42
C SER A 16 3.26 -22.97 -27.38
N THR A 17 3.97 -24.05 -27.03
CA THR A 17 3.52 -25.00 -26.00
C THR A 17 3.68 -24.44 -24.59
N PHE A 18 4.73 -23.66 -24.33
CA PHE A 18 4.87 -22.96 -23.04
C PHE A 18 3.75 -21.93 -22.83
N PHE A 19 3.38 -21.21 -23.88
CA PHE A 19 2.34 -20.18 -23.82
C PHE A 19 0.95 -20.77 -23.55
N THR A 20 0.62 -21.93 -24.13
CA THR A 20 -0.66 -22.60 -23.86
C THR A 20 -0.72 -23.21 -22.46
N ILE A 21 0.39 -23.74 -21.94
CA ILE A 21 0.47 -24.26 -20.56
C ILE A 21 0.23 -23.15 -19.53
N ILE A 22 0.76 -21.94 -19.76
CA ILE A 22 0.57 -20.79 -18.86
C ILE A 22 -0.91 -20.35 -18.81
N ILE A 23 -1.64 -20.45 -19.92
CA ILE A 23 -3.06 -20.05 -20.00
C ILE A 23 -3.98 -21.07 -19.31
N LEU A 24 -3.61 -22.36 -19.29
CA LEU A 24 -4.41 -23.42 -18.66
C LEU A 24 -4.12 -23.60 -17.16
N LEU A 25 -3.15 -22.89 -16.59
CA LEU A 25 -2.95 -22.91 -15.14
C LEU A 25 -4.10 -22.16 -14.46
N PRO A 26 -4.89 -22.80 -13.58
CA PRO A 26 -5.92 -22.11 -12.83
C PRO A 26 -5.24 -21.03 -12.00
N SER A 27 -5.60 -19.77 -12.27
CA SER A 27 -5.23 -18.65 -11.40
C SER A 27 -5.81 -18.97 -10.04
N SER A 28 -4.94 -19.40 -9.13
CA SER A 28 -5.29 -19.57 -7.73
C SER A 28 -5.58 -18.16 -7.24
N ALA A 29 -6.85 -17.77 -7.27
CA ALA A 29 -7.31 -16.58 -6.58
C ALA A 29 -6.89 -16.78 -5.13
N VAL A 30 -5.85 -16.05 -4.73
CA VAL A 30 -5.47 -15.93 -3.33
C VAL A 30 -6.72 -15.36 -2.66
N LEU A 31 -7.47 -16.21 -1.96
CA LEU A 31 -8.36 -15.71 -0.92
C LEU A 31 -7.42 -14.91 -0.02
N ALA A 32 -7.58 -13.58 -0.02
CA ALA A 32 -7.07 -12.73 1.02
C ALA A 32 -7.80 -13.12 2.31
N GLY A 33 -7.41 -14.25 2.89
CA GLY A 33 -7.75 -14.59 4.25
C GLY A 33 -7.08 -13.54 5.10
N GLN A 34 -7.89 -12.87 5.91
CA GLN A 34 -7.42 -12.07 7.03
C GLN A 34 -6.67 -13.02 7.96
N GLY A 35 -5.36 -13.12 7.77
CA GLY A 35 -4.49 -13.69 8.77
C GLY A 35 -4.36 -12.66 9.86
N ASP A 36 -4.66 -13.04 11.10
CA ASP A 36 -4.29 -12.27 12.28
C ASP A 36 -2.79 -11.95 12.16
N SER A 37 -2.49 -10.66 11.98
CA SER A 37 -1.11 -10.20 11.88
C SER A 37 -0.42 -10.49 13.21
N PRO A 38 0.79 -11.07 13.21
CA PRO A 38 1.57 -11.24 14.44
C PRO A 38 1.93 -9.89 15.11
N ASN A 39 1.64 -8.77 14.44
CA ASN A 39 1.80 -7.40 14.94
C ASN A 39 0.45 -6.72 15.22
N ALA A 40 -0.63 -7.48 15.44
CA ALA A 40 -1.93 -6.94 15.82
C ALA A 40 -1.83 -6.23 17.19
N GLU A 41 -1.65 -4.92 17.16
CA GLU A 41 -1.73 -4.06 18.34
C GLU A 41 -3.17 -4.02 18.86
N PRO A 42 -3.39 -4.01 20.19
CA PRO A 42 -4.73 -3.75 20.76
C PRO A 42 -5.25 -2.40 20.26
N GLY A 43 -6.32 -2.42 19.47
CA GLY A 43 -6.82 -1.21 18.82
C GLY A 43 -7.97 -1.48 17.87
N ILE A 44 -8.31 -0.45 17.10
CA ILE A 44 -9.33 -0.51 16.07
C ILE A 44 -8.81 -1.32 14.87
N ASP A 45 -9.67 -2.22 14.37
CA ASP A 45 -9.43 -3.00 13.16
C ASP A 45 -9.25 -2.07 11.94
N ASP A 46 -8.26 -2.34 11.09
CA ASP A 46 -8.01 -1.59 9.85
C ASP A 46 -9.25 -1.50 8.95
N LYS A 47 -10.11 -2.52 8.98
CA LYS A 47 -11.40 -2.49 8.27
C LYS A 47 -12.28 -1.32 8.68
N TYR A 48 -12.20 -0.90 9.94
CA TYR A 48 -12.96 0.24 10.45
C TYR A 48 -12.47 1.53 9.81
N CYS A 49 -11.15 1.76 9.78
CA CYS A 49 -10.53 2.90 9.10
C CYS A 49 -10.91 2.91 7.61
N LEU A 50 -10.78 1.75 6.96
CA LEU A 50 -11.04 1.58 5.54
C LEU A 50 -12.53 1.68 5.17
N SER A 51 -13.46 1.56 6.13
CA SER A 51 -14.89 1.73 5.87
C SER A 51 -15.26 3.11 5.32
N CYS A 52 -14.44 4.13 5.63
CA CYS A 52 -14.53 5.44 5.01
C CYS A 52 -13.33 5.70 4.09
N HIS A 53 -12.11 5.40 4.52
CA HIS A 53 -10.90 5.79 3.80
C HIS A 53 -10.67 5.02 2.48
N ASP A 54 -11.29 3.86 2.24
CA ASP A 54 -11.20 3.17 0.94
C ASP A 54 -12.13 3.80 -0.13
N THR A 55 -12.85 4.86 0.21
CA THR A 55 -13.73 5.57 -0.73
C THR A 55 -12.92 6.38 -1.75
N PRO A 56 -13.02 6.08 -3.06
CA PRO A 56 -12.25 6.80 -4.07
C PRO A 56 -12.58 8.30 -4.10
N GLY A 57 -11.55 9.13 -4.05
CA GLY A 57 -11.69 10.59 -4.12
C GLY A 57 -12.19 11.24 -2.83
N LEU A 58 -12.23 10.50 -1.71
CA LEU A 58 -12.49 11.07 -0.39
C LEU A 58 -11.44 12.13 -0.06
N ARG A 59 -11.92 13.29 0.37
CA ARG A 59 -11.12 14.48 0.64
C ARG A 59 -11.73 15.32 1.75
N THR A 60 -10.92 16.17 2.34
CA THR A 60 -11.32 17.22 3.28
C THR A 60 -10.67 18.54 2.88
N SER A 61 -11.28 19.65 3.27
CA SER A 61 -10.66 20.97 3.11
C SER A 61 -9.78 21.27 4.33
N LEU A 62 -8.63 21.90 4.09
CA LEU A 62 -7.74 22.42 5.12
C LEU A 62 -8.08 23.90 5.44
N PRO A 63 -7.64 24.45 6.58
CA PRO A 63 -7.88 25.84 6.94
C PRO A 63 -7.42 26.86 5.88
N SER A 64 -6.34 26.55 5.14
CA SER A 64 -5.87 27.36 4.00
C SER A 64 -6.84 27.39 2.80
N GLY A 65 -7.84 26.51 2.76
CA GLY A 65 -8.74 26.29 1.62
C GLY A 65 -8.23 25.27 0.61
N GLU A 66 -7.07 24.66 0.85
CA GLU A 66 -6.56 23.55 0.04
C GLU A 66 -7.38 22.27 0.27
N GLU A 67 -7.56 21.46 -0.78
CA GLU A 67 -8.18 20.14 -0.67
C GLU A 67 -7.11 19.07 -0.41
N LEU A 68 -7.30 18.28 0.65
CA LEU A 68 -6.47 17.15 1.00
C LEU A 68 -7.20 15.84 0.71
N TYR A 69 -6.64 15.01 -0.18
CA TYR A 69 -7.13 13.66 -0.43
C TYR A 69 -6.75 12.74 0.72
N ILE A 70 -7.75 12.12 1.33
CA ILE A 70 -7.59 11.20 2.47
C ILE A 70 -8.00 9.77 2.12
N SER A 71 -8.30 9.50 0.85
CA SER A 71 -8.60 8.14 0.39
C SER A 71 -7.33 7.27 0.35
N VAL A 72 -7.39 6.07 0.90
CA VAL A 72 -6.35 5.04 0.89
C VAL A 72 -6.94 3.75 0.35
N SER A 73 -6.40 3.24 -0.75
CA SER A 73 -6.85 1.96 -1.28
C SER A 73 -6.45 0.82 -0.36
N SER A 74 -7.43 0.02 0.08
CA SER A 74 -7.20 -1.21 0.85
C SER A 74 -6.27 -2.17 0.13
N ILE A 75 -6.43 -2.33 -1.19
CA ILE A 75 -5.60 -3.20 -2.03
C ILE A 75 -4.16 -2.68 -2.08
N THR A 76 -3.96 -1.38 -2.33
CA THR A 76 -2.62 -0.78 -2.38
C THR A 76 -1.92 -0.88 -1.03
N HIS A 77 -2.63 -0.63 0.07
CA HIS A 77 -2.06 -0.78 1.41
C HIS A 77 -1.65 -2.23 1.69
N ASN A 78 -2.56 -3.19 1.52
CA ASN A 78 -2.31 -4.60 1.83
C ASN A 78 -1.19 -5.22 0.98
N THR A 79 -0.98 -4.71 -0.24
CA THR A 79 0.09 -5.17 -1.14
C THR A 79 1.42 -4.42 -0.98
N SER A 80 1.43 -3.32 -0.22
CA SER A 80 2.65 -2.57 0.11
C SER A 80 3.59 -3.36 1.02
N THR A 81 4.84 -2.90 1.17
CA THR A 81 5.78 -3.50 2.14
C THR A 81 5.23 -3.48 3.57
N HIS A 82 4.60 -2.39 3.99
CA HIS A 82 4.05 -2.28 5.36
C HIS A 82 2.84 -3.22 5.54
N GLY A 83 1.91 -3.24 4.59
CA GLY A 83 0.75 -4.15 4.65
C GLY A 83 1.14 -5.63 4.63
N ARG A 84 2.12 -6.01 3.79
CA ARG A 84 2.64 -7.39 3.74
C ARG A 84 3.38 -7.84 5.00
N LEU A 85 3.98 -6.89 5.73
CA LEU A 85 4.58 -7.12 7.04
C LEU A 85 3.53 -7.04 8.17
N GLY A 86 2.27 -6.79 7.83
CA GLY A 86 1.15 -6.78 8.76
C GLY A 86 1.11 -5.56 9.67
N TYR A 87 1.65 -4.41 9.23
CA TYR A 87 1.52 -3.16 9.96
C TYR A 87 0.10 -2.60 9.83
N ALA A 88 -0.59 -2.43 10.95
CA ALA A 88 -1.90 -1.82 11.05
C ALA A 88 -1.85 -0.29 10.90
N CYS A 89 -2.99 0.32 10.54
CA CYS A 89 -3.13 1.77 10.35
C CYS A 89 -2.65 2.56 11.58
N VAL A 90 -3.03 2.10 12.77
CA VAL A 90 -2.75 2.76 14.06
C VAL A 90 -1.28 2.65 14.50
N GLN A 91 -0.47 1.83 13.83
CA GLN A 91 0.96 1.76 14.11
C GLN A 91 1.72 2.96 13.51
N CYS A 92 1.19 3.54 12.43
CA CYS A 92 1.64 4.83 11.90
C CYS A 92 0.78 5.97 12.46
N HIS A 93 -0.56 5.86 12.38
CA HIS A 93 -1.50 6.86 12.91
C HIS A 93 -1.72 6.69 14.42
N THR A 94 -0.66 6.90 15.21
CA THR A 94 -0.61 6.52 16.63
C THR A 94 -1.57 7.28 17.54
N ASP A 95 -2.10 8.39 17.06
CA ASP A 95 -2.97 9.25 17.84
C ASP A 95 -4.46 9.09 17.49
N ILE A 96 -4.80 8.11 16.64
CA ILE A 96 -6.17 7.83 16.22
C ILE A 96 -6.52 6.41 16.65
N ARG A 97 -7.47 6.28 17.58
CA ARG A 97 -7.93 4.98 18.10
C ARG A 97 -9.43 4.88 18.30
N GLU A 98 -10.19 5.89 17.91
CA GLU A 98 -11.66 5.91 18.00
C GLU A 98 -12.27 6.86 16.98
N TYR A 99 -13.57 6.73 16.73
CA TYR A 99 -14.36 7.71 15.99
C TYR A 99 -15.48 8.26 16.90
N PRO A 100 -15.75 9.59 16.88
CA PRO A 100 -15.10 10.61 16.05
C PRO A 100 -13.63 10.81 16.43
N HIS A 101 -12.73 10.74 15.43
CA HIS A 101 -11.32 11.03 15.66
C HIS A 101 -11.08 12.54 15.57
N ARG A 102 -9.97 13.00 16.15
CA ARG A 102 -9.56 14.41 16.07
C ARG A 102 -9.50 14.87 14.61
N GLU A 103 -9.81 16.14 14.40
CA GLU A 103 -9.64 16.79 13.10
C GLU A 103 -8.17 17.07 12.81
N ILE A 104 -7.86 17.27 11.52
CA ILE A 104 -6.52 17.66 11.06
C ILE A 104 -6.30 19.12 11.43
N THR A 105 -5.18 19.41 12.10
CA THR A 105 -4.81 20.76 12.55
C THR A 105 -3.87 21.48 11.61
N ALA A 106 -3.23 20.77 10.67
CA ALA A 106 -2.35 21.36 9.68
C ALA A 106 -3.09 22.40 8.82
N GLU A 107 -2.47 23.56 8.63
CA GLU A 107 -3.05 24.67 7.85
C GLU A 107 -3.00 24.37 6.35
N THR A 108 -1.93 23.72 5.88
CA THR A 108 -1.62 23.45 4.46
C THR A 108 -1.25 21.99 4.20
N GLN A 109 -1.30 21.55 2.94
CA GLN A 109 -0.87 20.20 2.55
C GLN A 109 0.61 19.95 2.87
N LEU A 110 1.45 20.98 2.76
CA LEU A 110 2.87 20.88 3.08
C LEU A 110 3.08 20.56 4.57
N GLU A 111 2.39 21.31 5.43
CA GLU A 111 2.44 21.09 6.88
C GLU A 111 1.92 19.69 7.24
N TYR A 112 0.77 19.28 6.68
CA TYR A 112 0.25 17.92 6.88
C TYR A 112 1.26 16.84 6.44
N THR A 113 1.92 17.05 5.31
CA THR A 113 2.95 16.12 4.80
C THR A 113 4.15 16.05 5.74
N TRP A 114 4.56 17.16 6.34
CA TRP A 114 5.64 17.16 7.34
C TRP A 114 5.22 16.42 8.60
N GLU A 115 4.06 16.73 9.17
CA GLU A 115 3.52 16.04 10.36
C GLU A 115 3.45 14.51 10.13
N MET A 116 2.91 14.06 8.99
CA MET A 116 2.82 12.64 8.68
C MET A 116 4.18 11.98 8.46
N ASN A 117 5.16 12.71 7.92
CA ASN A 117 6.52 12.19 7.71
C ASN A 117 7.28 11.97 9.03
N GLU A 118 6.97 12.70 10.09
CA GLU A 118 7.58 12.49 11.41
C GLU A 118 7.30 11.10 11.97
N LEU A 119 6.15 10.50 11.63
CA LEU A 119 5.75 9.16 12.07
C LEU A 119 6.71 8.09 11.55
N CYS A 120 7.32 8.30 10.39
CA CYS A 120 8.27 7.38 9.77
C CYS A 120 9.51 7.16 10.64
N GLN A 121 9.95 8.18 11.39
CA GLN A 121 11.19 8.11 12.18
C GLN A 121 11.12 7.06 13.31
N ARG A 122 9.90 6.72 13.76
CA ARG A 122 9.66 5.69 14.78
C ARG A 122 10.28 4.33 14.42
N CYS A 123 10.33 4.01 13.14
CA CYS A 123 10.95 2.78 12.63
C CYS A 123 12.13 3.05 11.68
N HIS A 124 12.19 4.23 11.06
CA HIS A 124 13.17 4.60 10.03
C HIS A 124 14.00 5.83 10.40
N GLN A 125 14.45 5.94 11.65
CA GLN A 125 15.20 7.10 12.15
C GLN A 125 16.37 7.50 11.24
N HIS A 126 17.19 6.54 10.80
CA HIS A 126 18.33 6.83 9.93
C HIS A 126 17.93 7.47 8.59
N ASN A 127 16.85 6.97 7.97
CA ASN A 127 16.37 7.50 6.70
C ASN A 127 15.76 8.89 6.88
N TYR A 128 14.99 9.07 7.96
CA TYR A 128 14.43 10.37 8.33
C TYR A 128 15.54 11.40 8.56
N ASP A 129 16.60 11.00 9.28
CA ASP A 129 17.76 11.84 9.56
C ASP A 129 18.55 12.24 8.33
N ALA A 130 18.74 11.30 7.39
CA ALA A 130 19.40 11.60 6.13
C ALA A 130 18.59 12.57 5.26
N ALA A 131 17.26 12.46 5.25
CA ALA A 131 16.39 13.31 4.45
C ALA A 131 16.37 14.77 4.91
N ARG A 132 16.57 15.03 6.21
CA ARG A 132 16.56 16.39 6.80
C ARG A 132 17.90 17.14 6.73
N ILE A 133 19.01 16.48 6.38
CA ILE A 133 20.34 17.11 6.34
C ILE A 133 20.56 17.94 5.06
N CYS A 134 19.71 17.77 4.04
CA CYS A 134 19.78 18.55 2.79
C CYS A 134 18.76 19.72 2.72
N GLY A 135 18.10 20.04 3.83
CA GLY A 135 17.17 21.18 3.96
C GLY A 135 17.85 22.46 4.41
#